data_AF-Q7NHJ4-F1
#
_entry.id   AF-Q7NHJ4-F1
#
_cell.length_a   1.000
_cell.length_b   1.000
_cell.length_c   1.000
_cell.angle_alpha   90.00
_cell.angle_beta   90.00
_cell.angle_gamma   90.00
#
_symmetry.space_group_name_H-M   'P 1'
#
loop_
_entity.id
_entity.type
_entity.pdbx_description
1 polymer ?
#
loop_
_entity_poly.entity_id
_entity_poly.type
_entity_poly.pdbx_seq_one_letter_code
_entity_poly.pdbx_strand_id
1 'polypeptide(L)' 'MQRSHFTENTMAWWLEIATDEPYLYLFGPFESPEEAEAAVPRHRADLISEGWQVLSATVSSKGPSGAFLVA' A
#
# COMPACT_ATOMS: atom_id res chain seq x y z
N MET A 1 31.73 -1.66 12.38
CA MET A 1 30.83 -2.45 11.51
C MET A 1 29.70 -2.94 12.37
N GLN A 2 28.56 -2.26 12.38
CA GLN A 2 27.37 -2.75 13.08
C GLN A 2 26.32 -2.92 12.00
N ARG A 3 26.14 -4.18 11.56
CA ARG A 3 25.03 -4.56 10.70
C ARG A 3 23.77 -4.29 11.52
N SER A 4 23.06 -3.22 11.20
CA SER A 4 21.77 -2.91 11.79
C SER A 4 20.91 -4.17 11.69
N HIS A 5 20.33 -4.56 12.82
CA HIS A 5 19.31 -5.58 12.93
C HIS A 5 18.26 -5.30 11.85
N PHE A 6 18.29 -6.05 10.74
CA PHE A 6 17.09 -6.26 9.95
C PHE A 6 16.24 -7.16 10.83
N THR A 7 15.32 -6.56 11.58
CA THR A 7 14.29 -7.32 12.26
C THR A 7 13.42 -7.91 11.16
N GLU A 8 13.80 -9.11 10.73
CA GLU A 8 12.91 -10.05 10.05
C GLU A 8 11.62 -10.10 10.89
N ASN A 9 10.49 -9.77 10.25
CA ASN A 9 9.13 -9.87 10.79
C ASN A 9 8.53 -8.66 11.54
N THR A 10 8.72 -7.43 11.07
CA THR A 10 7.75 -6.35 11.38
C THR A 10 6.57 -6.46 10.42
N MET A 11 5.37 -6.73 10.94
CA MET A 11 4.12 -6.72 10.17
C MET A 11 3.91 -5.32 9.58
N ALA A 12 4.36 -5.13 8.34
CA ALA A 12 4.22 -3.88 7.62
C ALA A 12 2.81 -3.79 7.04
N TRP A 13 2.10 -2.71 7.35
CA TRP A 13 0.81 -2.44 6.75
C TRP A 13 1.01 -1.72 5.42
N TRP A 14 0.28 -2.15 4.39
CA TRP A 14 0.32 -1.59 3.06
C TRP A 14 -1.07 -1.09 2.68
N LEU A 15 -1.11 0.06 2.03
CA LEU A 15 -2.31 0.57 1.40
C LEU A 15 -2.26 0.27 -0.09
N GLU A 16 -3.16 -0.61 -0.54
CA GLU A 16 -3.36 -0.99 -1.93
C GLU A 16 -4.46 -0.13 -2.54
N ILE A 17 -4.15 0.68 -3.56
CA ILE A 17 -5.12 1.52 -4.26
C ILE A 17 -5.23 1.06 -5.71
N ALA A 18 -6.42 0.56 -6.08
CA ALA A 18 -6.73 0.23 -7.47
C ALA A 18 -7.33 1.45 -8.16
N THR A 19 -6.82 1.74 -9.36
CA THR A 19 -7.32 2.82 -10.22
C THR A 19 -8.14 2.26 -11.37
N ASP A 20 -8.74 3.14 -12.18
CA ASP A 20 -9.47 2.79 -13.42
C ASP A 20 -8.55 2.27 -14.53
N GLU A 21 -7.24 2.41 -14.33
CA GLU A 21 -6.19 1.84 -15.16
C GLU A 21 -5.74 0.48 -14.61
N PRO A 22 -5.02 -0.35 -15.39
CA PRO A 22 -4.57 -1.68 -14.97
C PRO A 22 -3.48 -1.67 -13.87
N TYR A 23 -3.31 -0.55 -13.17
CA TYR A 23 -2.28 -0.35 -12.17
C TYR A 23 -2.85 -0.42 -10.74
N LEU A 24 -2.11 -1.15 -9.90
CA LEU A 24 -2.31 -1.22 -8.46
C LEU A 24 -1.17 -0.46 -7.77
N TYR A 25 -1.51 0.60 -7.04
CA TYR A 25 -0.55 1.39 -6.29
C TYR A 25 -0.41 0.84 -4.87
N LEU A 26 0.83 0.70 -4.39
CA LEU A 26 1.14 0.20 -3.05
C LEU A 26 1.85 1.31 -2.26
N PHE A 27 1.24 1.76 -1.17
CA PHE A 27 1.82 2.76 -0.28
C PHE A 27 2.17 2.11 1.07
N GLY A 28 3.37 2.42 1.59
CA GLY A 28 3.89 1.85 2.83
C GLY A 28 5.41 1.69 2.81
N PRO A 29 5.99 0.93 3.76
CA PRO A 29 5.30 0.24 4.86
C PRO A 29 4.85 1.21 5.97
N PHE A 30 3.64 1.01 6.49
CA PHE A 30 3.11 1.72 7.67
C PHE A 30 3.31 0.89 8.94
N GLU A 31 3.39 1.57 10.09
CA GLU A 31 3.62 0.96 11.39
C GLU A 31 2.34 0.33 11.98
N SER A 32 1.16 0.78 11.54
CA SER A 32 -0.15 0.33 12.04
C SER A 32 -1.25 0.43 10.98
N PRO A 33 -2.35 -0.35 11.09
CA PRO A 33 -3.45 -0.29 10.13
C PRO A 33 -4.14 1.08 10.18
N GLU A 34 -4.28 1.66 11.37
CA GLU A 34 -4.86 3.00 11.58
C GLU A 34 -4.07 4.09 10.86
N GLU A 35 -2.74 3.97 10.82
CA GLU A 35 -1.87 4.91 10.10
C GLU A 35 -2.07 4.78 8.58
N ALA A 36 -2.12 3.55 8.07
CA ALA A 36 -2.40 3.27 6.67
C ALA A 36 -3.80 3.78 6.25
N GLU A 37 -4.81 3.58 7.10
CA GLU A 37 -6.18 4.09 6.88
C GLU A 37 -6.24 5.62 6.90
N ALA A 38 -5.54 6.26 7.85
CA ALA A 38 -5.45 7.72 7.91
C ALA A 38 -4.75 8.32 6.68
N ALA A 39 -3.87 7.56 6.02
CA ALA A 39 -3.19 7.97 4.79
C ALA A 39 -4.07 7.84 3.53
N VAL A 40 -5.15 7.04 3.56
CA VAL A 40 -6.08 6.83 2.43
C VAL A 40 -6.56 8.14 1.79
N PRO A 41 -7.18 9.09 2.51
CA PRO A 41 -7.72 10.30 1.90
C PRO A 41 -6.65 11.14 1.19
N ARG A 42 -5.42 11.19 1.74
CA ARG A 42 -4.30 11.90 1.13
C ARG A 42 -3.91 11.28 -0.21
N HIS A 43 -3.63 9.98 -0.21
CA HIS A 43 -3.21 9.27 -1.43
C HIS A 43 -4.32 9.23 -2.49
N ARG A 44 -5.60 9.12 -2.08
CA ARG A 44 -6.73 9.23 -3.00
C ARG A 44 -6.81 10.61 -3.64
N ALA A 45 -6.62 11.68 -2.87
CA ALA A 45 -6.67 13.04 -3.38
C ALA A 45 -5.53 13.30 -4.38
N ASP A 46 -4.33 12.81 -4.09
CA ASP A 46 -3.18 12.93 -5.00
C ASP A 46 -3.47 12.23 -6.33
N LEU A 47 -3.94 10.96 -6.31
CA LEU A 47 -4.28 10.20 -7.52
C LEU A 47 -5.41 10.87 -8.33
N ILE A 48 -6.44 11.38 -7.67
CA ILE A 48 -7.52 12.11 -8.35
C ILE A 48 -6.99 13.39 -8.99
N SER A 49 -6.10 14.11 -8.32
CA SER A 49 -5.48 15.33 -8.87
C SER A 49 -4.56 15.03 -10.05
N GLU A 50 -3.93 13.85 -10.07
CA GLU A 50 -3.12 13.36 -11.19
C GLU A 50 -3.97 12.86 -12.37
N GLY A 51 -5.30 12.78 -12.21
CA GLY A 51 -6.25 12.41 -13.26
C GLY A 51 -6.72 10.96 -13.20
N TRP A 52 -6.36 10.21 -12.16
CA TRP A 52 -6.74 8.80 -11.98
C TRP A 52 -8.03 8.70 -11.18
N GLN A 53 -8.89 7.72 -11.51
CA GLN A 53 -10.06 7.42 -10.68
C GLN A 53 -9.75 6.28 -9.72
N VAL A 54 -9.92 6.53 -8.42
CA VAL A 54 -9.75 5.49 -7.41
C VAL A 54 -10.99 4.59 -7.35
N LEU A 55 -10.83 3.33 -7.76
CA LEU A 55 -11.88 2.32 -7.69
C LEU A 55 -11.99 1.68 -6.30
N SER A 56 -10.85 1.38 -5.68
CA SER A 56 -10.80 0.80 -4.34
C SER A 56 -9.51 1.17 -3.61
N ALA A 57 -9.58 1.17 -2.28
CA ALA A 57 -8.45 1.38 -1.39
C ALA A 57 -8.56 0.37 -0.24
N THR A 58 -7.56 -0.48 -0.06
CA THR A 58 -7.57 -1.59 0.90
C THR A 58 -6.28 -1.59 1.71
N VAL A 59 -6.39 -1.68 3.03
CA VAL A 59 -5.25 -1.83 3.91
C VAL A 59 -4.98 -3.32 4.17
N SER A 60 -3.77 -3.79 3.90
CA SER A 60 -3.35 -5.19 4.05
C SER A 60 -2.00 -5.30 4.77
N SER A 61 -1.93 -6.15 5.79
CA SER A 61 -0.67 -6.53 6.46
C SER A 61 0.02 -7.73 5.82
N LYS A 62 -0.58 -8.33 4.78
CA LYS A 62 -0.06 -9.54 4.13
C LYS A 62 0.94 -9.26 2.99
N GLY A 63 1.36 -8.00 2.82
CA GLY A 63 2.01 -7.55 1.58
C GLY A 63 1.00 -7.50 0.43
N PRO A 64 1.41 -7.14 -0.79
CA PRO A 64 0.49 -7.03 -1.92
C PRO A 64 -0.32 -8.31 -2.08
N SER A 65 -1.63 -8.18 -1.91
CA SER A 65 -2.59 -9.29 -1.93
C SER A 65 -2.83 -9.83 -3.35
N GLY A 66 -2.06 -9.36 -4.32
CA GLY A 66 -1.97 -9.91 -5.66
C GLY A 66 -1.40 -11.31 -5.59
N ALA A 67 -2.26 -12.31 -5.76
CA ALA A 67 -1.85 -13.61 -6.26
C ALA A 67 -1.05 -13.38 -7.55
N PHE A 68 0.28 -13.32 -7.44
CA PHE A 68 1.18 -13.40 -8.57
C PHE A 68 1.04 -14.84 -9.11
N LEU A 69 0.03 -15.08 -9.94
CA LEU A 69 0.10 -16.18 -10.90
C LEU A 69 1.13 -15.73 -11.95
N VAL A 70 2.40 -16.00 -11.65
CA VAL A 70 3.40 -16.15 -12.70
C VAL A 70 2.99 -17.40 -13.48
N ALA A 71 2.45 -17.17 -14.69
CA ALA A 71 2.27 -18.22 -15.68
C ALA A 71 3.62 -18.67 -16.24
#